data_AF-A0A7S4JDG3-F1
#
_entry.id   AF-A0A7S4JDG3-F1
#
_cell.length_a   1.000
_cell.length_b   1.000
_cell.length_c   1.000
_cell.angle_alpha   90.00
_cell.angle_beta   90.00
_cell.angle_gamma   90.00
#
_symmetry.space_group_name_H-M   'P 1'
#
loop_
_entity.id
_entity.type
_entity.pdbx_description
1 polymer ?
#
loop_
_entity_poly.entity_id
_entity_poly.type
_entity_poly.pdbx_seq_one_letter_code
_entity_poly.pdbx_strand_id
1 'polypeptide(L)'
;RVIREVPKEVGMSEYKQGVFQQWPLYSYMNERMANALQAVELMKQLQASNIRQRHWKQLIRVTGSNLISEIDINLREMFSLNLVQHAREVEELVRGAEKESEIEAQLAKLEKEWSQLELAFQREEGKVFLLPPDSVLSLLHESLIEV
;
A
#
# COMPACT_ATOMS: atom_id res chain seq x y z
N ARG A 1 22.58 42.90 10.70
CA ARG A 1 21.64 41.76 10.78
C ARG A 1 21.28 41.62 12.25
N VAL A 2 20.06 41.99 12.65
CA VAL A 2 19.66 42.12 14.06
C VAL A 2 19.59 40.73 14.68
N ILE A 3 20.60 40.36 15.47
CA ILE A 3 20.50 39.22 16.37
C ILE A 3 19.64 39.72 17.53
N ARG A 4 18.34 39.43 17.49
CA ARG A 4 17.46 39.66 18.64
C ARG A 4 17.96 38.74 19.75
N GLU A 5 18.43 39.33 20.84
CA GLU A 5 18.92 38.59 22.00
C GLU A 5 17.85 37.64 22.53
N VAL A 6 18.24 36.39 22.75
CA VAL A 6 17.38 35.39 23.40
C VAL A 6 17.28 35.80 24.88
N PRO A 7 16.09 36.09 25.41
CA PRO A 7 15.93 36.51 26.81
C PRO A 7 16.48 35.41 27.73
N LYS A 8 17.46 35.77 28.57
CA LYS A 8 18.26 34.77 29.30
C LYS A 8 17.54 34.08 30.45
N GLU A 9 16.43 34.59 30.99
CA GLU A 9 15.84 34.01 32.20
C GLU A 9 14.31 34.11 32.24
N VAL A 10 13.62 33.65 31.20
CA VAL A 10 12.18 33.38 31.31
C VAL A 10 12.04 31.91 31.68
N GLY A 11 11.54 31.64 32.90
CA GLY A 11 11.23 30.30 33.36
C GLY A 11 10.32 29.58 32.36
N MET A 12 10.60 28.30 32.09
CA MET A 12 9.88 27.52 31.07
C MET A 12 8.35 27.53 31.22
N SER A 13 7.83 27.85 32.41
CA SER A 13 6.40 27.90 32.75
C SER A 13 5.64 29.10 32.18
N GLU A 14 6.31 30.15 31.71
CA GLU A 14 5.66 31.40 31.25
C GLU A 14 5.67 31.58 29.72
N TYR A 15 6.20 30.61 28.98
CA TYR A 15 6.12 30.65 27.52
C TYR A 15 4.69 30.30 27.08
N LYS A 16 3.88 31.32 26.79
CA LYS A 16 2.61 31.14 26.09
C LYS A 16 2.88 30.40 24.77
N GLN A 17 2.24 29.24 24.60
CA GLN A 17 2.42 28.32 23.45
C GLN A 17 2.34 28.98 22.06
N GLY A 18 1.78 30.20 21.95
CA GLY A 18 1.69 30.96 20.70
C GLY A 18 2.89 31.85 20.34
N VAL A 19 3.79 32.20 21.27
CA VAL A 19 4.90 33.13 20.98
C VAL A 19 5.96 32.49 20.07
N PHE A 20 6.21 31.19 20.26
CA PHE A 20 7.14 30.44 19.42
C PHE A 20 6.64 30.27 17.98
N GLN A 21 5.33 30.23 17.75
CA GLN A 21 4.76 30.08 16.39
C GLN A 21 5.15 31.21 15.44
N GLN A 22 5.47 32.39 15.98
CA GLN A 22 5.89 33.56 15.19
C GLN A 22 7.37 33.51 14.80
N TRP A 23 8.15 32.58 15.36
CA TRP A 23 9.57 32.45 15.05
C TRP A 23 9.73 31.70 13.73
N PRO A 24 10.45 32.27 12.73
CA PRO A 24 10.69 31.61 11.45
C PRO A 24 11.35 30.23 11.60
N LEU A 25 12.24 30.09 12.59
CA LEU A 25 12.90 28.82 12.89
C LEU A 25 11.92 27.76 13.43
N TYR A 26 11.00 28.16 14.31
CA TYR A 26 10.00 27.26 14.87
C TYR A 26 9.00 26.82 13.78
N SER A 27 8.50 27.76 12.97
CA SER A 27 7.61 27.45 11.85
C SER A 27 8.28 26.51 10.85
N TYR A 28 9.54 26.75 10.49
CA TYR A 28 10.32 25.87 9.61
C TYR A 28 10.50 24.46 10.20
N MET A 29 10.84 24.35 11.50
CA MET A 29 10.96 23.05 12.16
C MET A 29 9.61 22.33 12.24
N ASN A 30 8.53 23.06 12.52
CA ASN A 30 7.20 22.49 12.61
C ASN A 30 6.70 21.97 11.27
N GLU A 31 6.96 22.69 10.18
CA GLU A 31 6.68 22.23 8.82
C GLU A 31 7.46 20.96 8.47
N ARG A 32 8.76 20.90 8.80
CA ARG A 32 9.57 19.69 8.62
C ARG A 32 9.07 18.51 9.44
N MET A 33 8.63 18.74 10.67
CA MET A 33 8.03 17.69 11.50
C MET A 33 6.70 17.21 10.92
N ALA A 34 5.83 18.11 10.46
CA ALA A 34 4.57 17.76 9.81
C ALA A 34 4.80 16.89 8.55
N ASN A 35 5.73 17.30 7.69
CA ASN A 35 6.10 16.55 6.50
C ASN A 35 6.69 15.17 6.86
N ALA A 36 7.52 15.10 7.91
CA ALA A 36 8.07 13.83 8.37
C ALA A 36 7.00 12.89 8.92
N LEU A 37 6.01 13.42 9.67
CA LEU A 37 4.88 12.62 10.18
C LEU A 37 4.02 12.10 9.04
N GLN A 38 3.72 12.93 8.04
CA GLN A 38 2.98 12.50 6.85
C GLN A 38 3.73 11.42 6.07
N ALA A 39 5.04 11.58 5.89
CA ALA A 39 5.87 10.55 5.26
C ALA A 39 5.78 9.24 6.03
N VAL A 40 5.88 9.26 7.37
CA VAL A 40 5.76 8.06 8.21
C VAL A 40 4.39 7.38 8.06
N GLU A 41 3.31 8.14 7.94
CA GLU A 41 1.99 7.56 7.74
C GLU A 41 1.88 6.86 6.38
N LEU A 42 2.37 7.48 5.30
CA LEU A 42 2.45 6.84 3.98
C LEU A 42 3.32 5.58 4.00
N MET A 43 4.43 5.60 4.76
CA MET A 43 5.28 4.41 4.93
C MET A 43 4.53 3.26 5.62
N LYS A 44 3.71 3.55 6.64
CA LYS A 44 2.88 2.53 7.29
C LYS A 44 1.86 1.93 6.34
N GLN A 45 1.22 2.76 5.52
CA GLN A 45 0.26 2.28 4.52
C GLN A 45 0.94 1.37 3.49
N LEU A 46 2.11 1.78 3.00
CA LEU A 46 2.93 0.95 2.10
C LEU A 46 3.34 -0.40 2.74
N GLN A 47 3.59 -0.44 4.05
CA GLN A 47 3.90 -1.69 4.76
C GLN A 47 2.65 -2.55 5.05
N ALA A 48 1.50 -1.93 5.31
CA ALA A 48 0.25 -2.63 5.64
C ALA A 48 -0.38 -3.27 4.41
N SER A 49 -0.36 -2.57 3.27
CA SER A 49 -0.74 -3.17 1.98
C SER A 49 0.32 -4.18 1.57
N ASN A 50 -0.07 -5.38 1.15
CA ASN A 50 0.84 -6.46 0.76
C ASN A 50 1.58 -6.11 -0.54
N ILE A 51 2.54 -5.19 -0.46
CA ILE A 51 3.21 -4.63 -1.63
C ILE A 51 4.26 -5.61 -2.14
N ARG A 52 4.07 -6.01 -3.40
CA ARG A 52 5.00 -6.86 -4.13
C ARG A 52 5.98 -6.05 -4.96
N GLN A 53 7.00 -6.75 -5.47
CA GLN A 53 8.08 -6.19 -6.28
C GLN A 53 7.58 -5.35 -7.47
N ARG A 54 6.43 -5.72 -8.06
CA ARG A 54 5.80 -4.97 -9.18
C ARG A 54 5.42 -3.54 -8.78
N HIS A 55 4.84 -3.33 -7.60
CA HIS A 55 4.47 -1.98 -7.16
C HIS A 55 5.71 -1.19 -6.70
N TRP A 56 6.73 -1.84 -6.13
CA TRP A 56 8.00 -1.16 -5.84
C TRP A 56 8.66 -0.61 -7.12
N LYS A 57 8.66 -1.39 -8.21
CA LYS A 57 9.15 -0.92 -9.52
C LYS A 57 8.35 0.27 -10.05
N GLN A 58 7.03 0.30 -9.82
CA GLN A 58 6.18 1.44 -10.18
C GLN A 58 6.51 2.67 -9.34
N LEU A 59 6.68 2.51 -8.02
CA LEU A 59 7.05 3.60 -7.11
C LEU A 59 8.42 4.21 -7.48
N ILE A 60 9.39 3.39 -7.82
CA ILE A 60 10.73 3.80 -8.29
C ILE A 60 10.62 4.64 -9.57
N ARG A 61 9.79 4.19 -10.52
CA ARG A 61 9.54 4.93 -11.77
C ARG A 61 8.92 6.30 -11.52
N VAL A 62 7.97 6.37 -10.60
CA VAL A 62 7.25 7.61 -10.25
C VAL A 62 8.15 8.59 -9.50
N THR A 63 8.90 8.10 -8.51
CA THR A 63 9.80 8.94 -7.69
C THR A 63 11.11 9.29 -8.40
N GLY A 64 11.41 8.67 -9.56
CA GLY A 64 12.66 8.89 -10.31
C GLY A 64 13.92 8.49 -9.54
N SER A 65 13.76 7.70 -8.46
CA SER A 65 14.83 7.31 -7.57
C SER A 65 15.47 6.01 -8.05
N ASN A 66 16.79 5.87 -7.92
CA ASN A 66 17.50 4.62 -8.23
C ASN A 66 17.45 3.64 -7.05
N LEU A 67 16.31 3.54 -6.36
CA LEU A 67 16.14 2.56 -5.30
C LEU A 67 16.22 1.17 -5.91
N ILE A 68 17.20 0.38 -5.44
CA ILE A 68 17.33 -1.01 -5.83
C ILE A 68 16.24 -1.74 -5.06
N SER A 69 15.18 -2.12 -5.77
CA SER A 69 14.11 -2.93 -5.23
C SER A 69 14.68 -4.24 -4.68
N GLU A 70 14.67 -4.42 -3.37
CA GLU A 70 14.41 -5.71 -2.69
C GLU A 70 14.47 -5.53 -1.17
N ILE A 71 13.28 -5.58 -0.55
CA ILE A 71 13.01 -6.08 0.81
C ILE A 71 13.58 -5.27 1.99
N ASP A 72 14.72 -4.60 1.83
CA ASP A 72 15.41 -3.81 2.85
C ASP A 72 15.54 -2.35 2.39
N ILE A 73 14.41 -1.67 2.24
CA ILE A 73 14.43 -0.20 2.06
C ILE A 73 14.77 0.39 3.42
N ASN A 74 15.91 1.07 3.51
CA ASN A 74 16.28 1.74 4.75
C ASN A 74 15.36 2.95 4.98
N LEU A 75 15.02 3.23 6.25
CA LEU A 75 14.24 4.42 6.63
C LEU A 75 14.84 5.70 6.03
N ARG A 76 16.17 5.79 5.97
CA ARG A 76 16.92 6.88 5.33
C ARG A 76 16.57 7.03 3.85
N GLU A 77 16.57 5.92 3.11
CA GLU A 77 16.29 5.93 1.68
C GLU A 77 14.82 6.28 1.45
N MET A 78 13.93 5.82 2.32
CA MET A 78 12.50 6.15 2.26
C MET A 78 12.24 7.64 2.54
N PHE A 79 12.96 8.26 3.48
CA PHE A 79 12.93 9.72 3.65
C PHE A 79 13.55 10.47 2.46
N SER A 80 14.52 9.87 1.76
CA SER A 80 15.12 10.47 0.56
C SER A 80 14.21 10.46 -0.66
N LEU A 81 13.20 9.58 -0.69
CA LEU A 81 12.17 9.54 -1.74
C LEU A 81 11.23 10.74 -1.72
N ASN A 82 11.26 11.53 -0.65
CA ASN A 82 10.36 12.65 -0.45
C ASN A 82 8.90 12.31 -0.79
N LEU A 83 8.41 11.20 -0.21
CA LEU A 83 7.09 10.63 -0.48
C LEU A 83 5.94 11.63 -0.34
N VAL A 84 6.15 12.72 0.41
CA VAL A 84 5.17 13.81 0.56
C VAL A 84 4.87 14.51 -0.77
N GLN A 85 5.85 14.65 -1.67
CA GLN A 85 5.62 15.25 -3.00
C GLN A 85 4.83 14.33 -3.93
N HIS A 86 4.96 13.02 -3.73
CA HIS A 86 4.30 11.98 -4.52
C HIS A 86 3.17 11.28 -3.76
N ALA A 87 2.66 11.92 -2.69
CA ALA A 87 1.71 11.30 -1.76
C ALA A 87 0.49 10.71 -2.46
N ARG A 88 -0.06 11.45 -3.44
CA ARG A 88 -1.20 11.01 -4.23
C ARG A 88 -0.91 9.74 -5.04
N GLU A 89 0.26 9.68 -5.68
CA GLU A 89 0.64 8.54 -6.51
C GLU A 89 0.91 7.30 -5.65
N VAL A 90 1.48 7.51 -4.46
CA VAL A 90 1.65 6.48 -3.42
C VAL A 90 0.30 5.94 -2.96
N GLU A 91 -0.66 6.81 -2.63
CA GLU A 91 -2.01 6.42 -2.22
C GLU A 91 -2.75 5.64 -3.32
N GLU A 92 -2.66 6.10 -4.57
CA GLU A 92 -3.28 5.40 -5.71
C GLU A 92 -2.66 4.01 -5.92
N LEU A 93 -1.35 3.87 -5.71
CA LEU A 93 -0.62 2.60 -5.78
C LEU A 93 -1.00 1.66 -4.63
N VAL A 94 -1.07 2.16 -3.40
CA VAL A 94 -1.52 1.38 -2.22
C VAL A 94 -2.93 0.83 -2.47
N ARG A 95 -3.86 1.69 -2.90
CA ARG A 95 -5.24 1.28 -3.23
C ARG A 95 -5.28 0.25 -4.36
N GLY A 96 -4.40 0.39 -5.36
CA GLY A 96 -4.26 -0.59 -6.43
C GLY A 96 -3.80 -1.95 -5.89
N ALA A 97 -2.77 -1.95 -5.05
CA ALA A 97 -2.21 -3.16 -4.43
C ALA A 97 -3.22 -3.87 -3.52
N GLU A 98 -4.04 -3.13 -2.76
CA GLU A 98 -5.11 -3.71 -1.94
C GLU A 98 -6.16 -4.44 -2.81
N LYS A 99 -6.63 -3.79 -3.88
CA LYS A 99 -7.58 -4.41 -4.82
C LYS A 99 -6.99 -5.62 -5.53
N GLU A 100 -5.74 -5.55 -5.96
CA GLU A 100 -5.05 -6.70 -6.55
C GLU A 100 -4.96 -7.87 -5.57
N SER A 101 -4.67 -7.59 -4.28
CA SER A 101 -4.62 -8.63 -3.26
C SER A 101 -5.98 -9.28 -3.01
N GLU A 102 -7.07 -8.51 -3.11
CA GLU A 102 -8.44 -9.03 -3.00
C GLU A 102 -8.78 -9.94 -4.19
N ILE A 103 -8.48 -9.50 -5.41
CA ILE A 103 -8.68 -10.29 -6.63
C ILE A 103 -7.87 -11.59 -6.57
N GLU A 104 -6.60 -11.52 -6.18
CA GLU A 104 -5.77 -12.71 -6.06
C GLU A 104 -6.28 -13.69 -4.99
N ALA A 105 -6.88 -13.20 -3.89
CA ALA A 105 -7.51 -14.05 -2.90
C ALA A 105 -8.76 -14.75 -3.45
N GLN A 106 -9.57 -14.04 -4.25
CA GLN A 106 -10.73 -14.60 -4.94
C GLN A 106 -10.29 -15.65 -5.98
N LEU A 107 -9.28 -15.35 -6.79
CA LEU A 107 -8.71 -16.28 -7.76
C LEU A 107 -8.15 -17.54 -7.09
N ALA A 108 -7.47 -17.41 -5.95
CA ALA A 108 -6.97 -18.56 -5.19
C ALA A 108 -8.10 -19.43 -4.64
N LYS A 109 -9.22 -18.82 -4.22
CA LYS A 109 -10.43 -19.55 -3.83
C LYS A 109 -11.03 -20.30 -5.02
N LEU A 110 -11.17 -19.64 -6.17
CA LEU A 110 -11.66 -20.25 -7.40
C LEU A 110 -10.75 -21.41 -7.84
N GLU A 111 -9.43 -21.23 -7.85
CA GLU A 111 -8.49 -22.30 -8.20
C GLU A 111 -8.67 -23.53 -7.29
N LYS A 112 -8.85 -23.30 -5.98
CA LYS A 112 -9.11 -24.37 -5.02
C LYS A 112 -10.44 -25.08 -5.31
N GLU A 113 -11.51 -24.34 -5.56
CA GLU A 113 -12.82 -24.92 -5.88
C GLU A 113 -12.77 -25.71 -7.19
N TRP A 114 -12.11 -25.18 -8.22
CA TRP A 114 -11.94 -25.84 -9.51
C TRP A 114 -11.06 -27.09 -9.42
N SER A 115 -10.04 -27.10 -8.56
CA SER A 115 -9.19 -28.27 -8.35
C SER A 115 -9.93 -29.47 -7.75
N GLN A 116 -11.08 -29.23 -7.10
CA GLN A 116 -11.91 -30.24 -6.46
C GLN A 116 -13.07 -30.72 -7.34
N LEU A 117 -13.25 -30.14 -8.53
CA LEU A 117 -14.31 -30.52 -9.46
C LEU A 117 -13.93 -31.80 -10.21
N GLU A 118 -14.66 -32.87 -9.91
CA GLU A 118 -14.55 -34.14 -10.64
C GLU A 118 -15.78 -34.35 -11.52
N LEU A 119 -15.55 -34.66 -12.80
CA LEU A 119 -16.61 -35.04 -13.72
C LEU A 119 -16.96 -36.52 -13.51
N ALA A 120 -18.23 -36.80 -13.24
CA ALA A 120 -18.70 -38.17 -13.10
C ALA A 120 -19.01 -38.77 -14.48
N PHE A 121 -18.53 -39.99 -14.70
CA PHE A 121 -18.74 -40.73 -15.95
C PHE A 121 -19.44 -42.06 -15.66
N GLN A 122 -20.43 -42.41 -16.48
CA GLN A 122 -21.11 -43.71 -16.46
C GLN A 122 -20.71 -44.52 -17.68
N ARG A 123 -20.46 -45.82 -17.52
CA ARG A 123 -20.07 -46.70 -18.62
C ARG A 123 -21.13 -47.78 -18.84
N GLU A 124 -21.68 -47.84 -20.05
CA GLU A 124 -22.63 -48.87 -20.49
C GLU A 124 -22.21 -49.43 -21.84
N GLU A 125 -22.16 -50.77 -21.95
CA GLU A 125 -21.89 -51.51 -23.19
C GLU A 125 -20.71 -51.00 -24.03
N GLY A 126 -19.61 -50.62 -23.36
CA GLY A 126 -18.40 -50.14 -24.03
C GLY A 126 -18.39 -48.65 -24.38
N LYS A 127 -19.50 -47.92 -24.16
CA LYS A 127 -19.60 -46.47 -24.32
C LYS A 127 -19.51 -45.77 -22.96
N VAL A 128 -18.83 -44.61 -22.92
CA VAL A 128 -18.69 -43.77 -21.73
C VAL A 128 -19.56 -42.53 -21.92
N PHE A 129 -20.48 -42.31 -20.99
CA PHE A 129 -21.36 -41.16 -20.93
C PHE A 129 -20.94 -40.25 -19.78
N LEU A 130 -20.98 -38.95 -20.02
CA LEU A 130 -20.78 -37.94 -18.98
C LEU A 130 -22.11 -37.76 -18.25
N LEU A 131 -22.12 -37.90 -16.93
CA LEU A 131 -23.31 -37.61 -16.13
C LEU A 131 -23.56 -36.09 -16.15
N PRO A 132 -24.81 -35.61 -16.22
CA PRO A 132 -25.12 -34.19 -16.34
C PRO A 132 -24.45 -33.42 -15.20
N PRO A 133 -23.44 -32.59 -15.50
CA PRO A 133 -22.62 -31.97 -14.48
C PRO A 133 -23.26 -30.63 -14.09
N ASP A 134 -24.54 -30.65 -13.72
CA ASP A 134 -25.35 -29.44 -13.47
C ASP A 134 -24.72 -28.59 -12.35
N SER A 135 -24.11 -29.24 -11.36
CA SER A 135 -23.33 -28.60 -10.29
C SER A 135 -22.07 -27.90 -10.80
N VAL A 136 -21.32 -28.56 -11.70
CA VAL A 136 -20.08 -28.03 -12.29
C VAL A 136 -20.39 -26.86 -13.22
N LEU A 137 -21.46 -26.96 -14.02
CA LEU A 137 -21.91 -25.90 -14.92
C LEU A 137 -22.41 -24.68 -14.15
N SER A 138 -23.11 -24.89 -13.04
CA SER A 138 -23.54 -23.79 -12.16
C SER A 138 -22.35 -23.04 -11.56
N LEU A 139 -21.34 -23.75 -11.07
CA LEU A 139 -20.11 -23.15 -10.52
C LEU A 139 -19.29 -22.41 -11.60
N LEU A 140 -19.22 -22.97 -12.81
CA LEU A 140 -18.58 -22.31 -13.94
C LEU A 140 -19.32 -21.01 -14.30
N HIS A 141 -20.65 -21.02 -14.29
CA HIS A 141 -21.46 -19.83 -14.53
C HIS A 141 -21.26 -18.75 -13.45
N GLU A 142 -21.21 -19.15 -12.17
CA GLU A 142 -21.01 -18.23 -11.05
C GLU A 142 -19.61 -17.59 -11.08
N SER A 143 -18.57 -18.38 -11.33
CA SER A 143 -17.19 -17.88 -11.45
C SER A 143 -16.95 -16.96 -12.67
N LEU A 144 -17.75 -17.10 -13.74
CA LEU A 144 -17.73 -16.19 -14.90
C LEU A 144 -18.37 -14.84 -14.63
N ILE A 145 -19.16 -14.71 -13.56
CA ILE A 145 -19.83 -13.47 -13.17
C ILE A 145 -18.97 -12.68 -12.16
N GLU A 146 -18.17 -13.37 -11.35
CA GLU A 146 -17.30 -12.75 -10.34
C GLU A 146 -16.00 -12.14 -10.91
N VAL A 147 -15.57 -12.55 -12.11
CA VAL A 147 -14.37 -12.04 -12.83
C VAL A 147 -14.73 -10.97 -13.84
#